data_AF-A0A1Q5RHG2-F1
#
_entry.id   AF-A0A1Q5RHG2-F1
#
_cell.length_a   1.000
_cell.length_b   1.000
_cell.length_c   1.000
_cell.angle_alpha   90.00
_cell.angle_beta   90.00
_cell.angle_gamma   90.00
#
_symmetry.space_group_name_H-M   'P 1'
#
loop_
_entity.id
_entity.type
_entity.pdbx_description
1 polymer ?
#
loop_
_entity_poly.entity_id
_entity_poly.type
_entity_poly.pdbx_seq_one_letter_code
_entity_poly.pdbx_strand_id
1 'polypeptide(L)'
;MRGPGRRQRAKKSCHGVRKARAEVAAYADYTKSRMTATFGWTDPKMPAHYIAQANRVRLGISGMEKIVTFDRGQSLDNRLAVPQANSAQERSGPIPGSSPEKSPIISMGNVS
;
A
#
# COMPACT_ATOMS: atom_id res chain seq x y z
N MET A 1 33.90 7.76 -58.60
CA MET A 1 33.82 6.90 -57.40
C MET A 1 33.22 7.69 -56.25
N ARG A 2 32.07 7.27 -55.73
CA ARG A 2 31.41 7.88 -54.55
C ARG A 2 30.98 6.72 -53.64
N GLY A 3 31.68 6.53 -52.53
CA GLY A 3 31.50 5.39 -51.62
C GLY A 3 30.14 5.37 -50.93
N PRO A 4 29.66 4.20 -50.45
CA PRO A 4 28.36 4.11 -49.82
C PRO A 4 28.34 4.93 -48.52
N GLY A 5 27.58 6.02 -48.55
CA GLY A 5 27.32 6.86 -47.39
C GLY A 5 26.76 6.00 -46.25
N ARG A 6 27.37 6.13 -45.06
CA ARG A 6 26.89 5.52 -43.82
C ARG A 6 25.44 5.96 -43.60
N ARG A 7 24.48 5.10 -43.97
CA ARG A 7 23.08 5.24 -43.58
C ARG A 7 23.08 5.40 -42.06
N GLN A 8 22.65 6.56 -41.58
CA GLN A 8 22.56 6.82 -40.16
C GLN A 8 21.37 6.02 -39.62
N ARG A 9 21.64 4.74 -39.34
CA ARG A 9 20.74 3.74 -38.78
C ARG A 9 20.01 4.36 -37.60
N ALA A 10 18.68 4.31 -37.60
CA ALA A 10 17.81 4.86 -36.57
C ALA A 10 18.31 4.50 -35.15
N LYS A 11 19.09 5.38 -34.52
CA LYS A 11 19.75 5.10 -33.24
C LYS A 11 18.78 5.04 -32.06
N LYS A 12 17.53 5.47 -32.26
CA LYS A 12 16.50 5.63 -31.22
C LYS A 12 15.33 4.64 -31.34
N SER A 13 15.06 4.13 -32.56
CA SER A 13 13.94 3.21 -32.82
C SER A 13 14.16 1.83 -32.17
N CYS A 14 15.32 1.21 -32.39
CA CYS A 14 15.60 -0.14 -31.86
C CYS A 14 15.68 -0.17 -30.32
N HIS A 15 16.23 0.88 -29.70
CA HIS A 15 16.32 0.96 -28.24
C HIS A 15 14.94 1.07 -27.59
N GLY A 16 14.05 1.89 -28.16
CA GLY A 16 12.66 2.00 -27.69
C GLY A 16 11.89 0.69 -27.78
N VAL A 17 12.04 -0.04 -28.89
CA VAL A 17 11.42 -1.36 -29.09
C VAL A 17 11.89 -2.37 -28.04
N ARG A 18 13.20 -2.38 -27.72
CA ARG A 18 13.74 -3.25 -26.67
C ARG A 18 13.18 -2.90 -25.30
N LYS A 19 13.10 -1.60 -24.96
CA LYS A 19 12.52 -1.14 -23.68
C LYS A 19 11.06 -1.57 -23.55
N ALA A 20 10.23 -1.30 -24.56
CA ALA A 20 8.81 -1.66 -24.53
C ALA A 20 8.62 -3.18 -24.37
N ARG A 21 9.37 -4.00 -25.11
CA ARG A 21 9.31 -5.47 -24.97
C ARG A 21 9.78 -5.95 -23.59
N ALA A 22 10.79 -5.31 -23.01
CA ALA A 22 11.26 -5.65 -21.67
C ALA A 22 10.23 -5.35 -20.58
N GLU A 23 9.52 -4.22 -20.69
CA GLU A 23 8.42 -3.88 -19.79
C GLU A 23 7.32 -4.95 -19.86
N VAL A 24 6.86 -5.30 -21.07
CA VAL A 24 5.84 -6.36 -21.25
C VAL A 24 6.30 -7.70 -20.66
N ALA A 25 7.55 -8.09 -20.89
CA ALA A 25 8.09 -9.35 -20.36
C ALA A 25 8.13 -9.35 -18.82
N ALA A 26 8.49 -8.21 -18.20
CA ALA A 26 8.53 -8.09 -16.74
C ALA A 26 7.14 -8.19 -16.11
N TYR A 27 6.11 -7.62 -16.75
CA TYR A 27 4.72 -7.79 -16.30
C TYR A 27 4.17 -9.21 -16.51
N ALA A 28 4.76 -9.99 -17.42
CA ALA A 28 4.42 -11.39 -17.66
C ALA A 28 5.23 -12.39 -16.79
N ASP A 29 5.71 -11.94 -15.62
CA ASP A 29 6.45 -12.75 -14.64
C ASP A 29 7.71 -13.44 -15.20
N TYR A 30 8.40 -12.83 -16.18
CA TYR A 30 9.69 -13.35 -16.62
C TYR A 30 10.73 -13.30 -15.49
N THR A 31 11.46 -14.40 -15.31
CA THR A 31 12.58 -14.45 -14.38
C THR A 31 13.77 -13.64 -14.91
N LYS A 32 14.66 -13.20 -14.00
CA LYS A 32 15.87 -12.42 -14.33
C LYS A 32 16.68 -13.10 -15.44
N SER A 33 16.97 -14.40 -15.29
CA SER A 33 17.73 -15.19 -16.27
C SER A 33 17.04 -15.26 -17.64
N ARG A 34 15.72 -15.39 -17.67
CA ARG A 34 14.94 -15.42 -18.91
C ARG A 34 14.97 -14.07 -19.62
N MET A 35 14.87 -12.96 -18.89
CA MET A 35 15.02 -11.61 -19.46
C MET A 35 16.44 -11.37 -19.97
N THR A 36 17.46 -11.76 -19.20
CA THR A 36 18.88 -11.68 -19.60
C THR A 36 19.12 -12.37 -20.95
N ALA A 37 18.65 -13.61 -21.09
CA ALA A 37 18.80 -14.40 -22.31
C ALA A 37 17.98 -13.83 -23.49
N THR A 38 16.72 -13.45 -23.25
CA THR A 38 15.79 -12.97 -24.29
C THR A 38 16.25 -11.63 -24.88
N PHE A 39 16.78 -10.74 -24.04
CA PHE A 39 17.22 -9.41 -24.48
C PHE A 39 18.73 -9.35 -24.72
N GLY A 40 19.50 -10.40 -24.43
CA GLY A 40 20.95 -10.39 -24.56
C GLY A 40 21.59 -9.30 -23.70
N TRP A 41 21.13 -9.14 -22.46
CA TRP A 41 21.79 -8.26 -21.50
C TRP A 41 22.89 -9.01 -20.78
N THR A 42 24.07 -8.40 -20.65
CA THR A 42 25.18 -8.99 -19.89
C THR A 42 25.12 -8.60 -18.42
N ASP A 43 24.59 -7.41 -18.11
CA ASP A 43 24.47 -6.91 -16.75
C ASP A 43 23.14 -7.38 -16.11
N PRO A 44 23.18 -8.12 -14.98
CA PRO A 44 21.99 -8.54 -14.25
C PRO A 44 21.17 -7.37 -13.66
N LYS A 45 21.73 -6.16 -13.61
CA LYS A 45 21.02 -4.95 -13.14
C LYS A 45 19.88 -4.56 -14.07
N MET A 46 20.04 -4.75 -15.38
CA MET A 46 19.02 -4.39 -16.38
C MET A 46 17.71 -5.16 -16.19
N PRO A 47 17.69 -6.50 -16.16
CA PRO A 47 16.45 -7.25 -15.91
C PRO A 47 15.89 -7.00 -14.50
N ALA A 48 16.75 -6.80 -13.51
CA ALA A 48 16.30 -6.46 -12.15
C ALA A 48 15.52 -5.14 -12.09
N HIS A 49 15.92 -4.13 -12.87
CA HIS A 49 15.23 -2.84 -12.93
C HIS A 49 13.78 -2.97 -13.42
N TYR A 50 13.56 -3.70 -14.52
CA TYR A 50 12.21 -3.89 -15.07
C TYR A 50 11.33 -4.77 -14.17
N ILE A 51 11.89 -5.83 -13.58
CA ILE A 51 11.14 -6.69 -12.64
C ILE A 51 10.75 -5.91 -11.37
N ALA A 52 11.65 -5.11 -10.82
CA ALA A 52 11.36 -4.27 -9.65
C ALA A 52 10.24 -3.26 -9.95
N GLN A 53 10.24 -2.67 -11.15
CA GLN A 53 9.20 -1.76 -11.59
C GLN A 53 7.84 -2.47 -11.71
N ALA A 54 7.79 -3.63 -12.36
CA ALA A 54 6.54 -4.41 -12.49
C ALA A 54 5.99 -4.84 -11.11
N ASN A 55 6.87 -5.30 -10.22
CA ASN A 55 6.49 -5.69 -8.86
C ASN A 55 5.95 -4.51 -8.05
N ARG A 56 6.54 -3.33 -8.16
CA ARG A 56 6.05 -2.13 -7.48
C ARG A 56 4.61 -1.79 -7.87
N VAL A 57 4.30 -1.83 -9.16
CA VAL A 57 2.94 -1.56 -9.66
C VAL A 57 1.97 -2.63 -9.18
N ARG A 58 2.34 -3.91 -9.31
CA ARG A 58 1.49 -5.03 -8.88
C ARG A 58 1.18 -5.00 -7.38
N LEU A 59 2.20 -4.73 -6.56
CA LEU A 59 2.04 -4.61 -5.11
C LEU A 59 1.19 -3.40 -4.72
N GLY A 60 1.34 -2.28 -5.43
CA GLY A 60 0.50 -1.10 -5.20
C GLY A 60 -0.98 -1.36 -5.49
N ILE A 61 -1.29 -2.00 -6.62
CA ILE A 61 -2.68 -2.33 -7.00
C ILE A 61 -3.25 -3.35 -6.01
N SER A 62 -2.57 -4.48 -5.79
CA SER A 62 -3.05 -5.54 -4.89
C SER A 62 -3.16 -5.07 -3.43
N GLY A 63 -2.25 -4.20 -2.97
CA GLY A 63 -2.33 -3.60 -1.65
C GLY A 63 -3.57 -2.73 -1.49
N MET A 64 -3.90 -1.93 -2.51
CA MET A 64 -5.08 -1.08 -2.48
C MET A 64 -6.39 -1.89 -2.53
N GLU A 65 -6.46 -2.93 -3.36
CA GLU A 65 -7.62 -3.83 -3.41
C GLU A 65 -7.90 -4.44 -2.02
N LYS A 66 -6.87 -4.88 -1.31
CA LYS A 66 -7.02 -5.43 0.05
C LYS A 66 -7.55 -4.41 1.04
N ILE A 67 -7.12 -3.15 0.96
CA ILE A 67 -7.62 -2.06 1.83
C ILE A 67 -9.10 -1.81 1.54
N VAL A 68 -9.49 -1.72 0.27
CA VAL A 68 -10.90 -1.50 -0.13
C VAL A 68 -11.79 -2.68 0.29
N THR A 69 -11.32 -3.92 0.11
CA THR A 69 -12.04 -5.10 0.57
C THR A 69 -12.19 -5.12 2.09
N PHE A 70 -11.13 -4.76 2.83
CA PHE A 70 -11.17 -4.67 4.29
C PHE A 70 -12.16 -3.61 4.77
N ASP A 71 -12.10 -2.40 4.22
CA ASP A 71 -13.02 -1.29 4.55
C ASP A 71 -14.48 -1.67 4.29
N ARG A 72 -14.75 -2.32 3.15
CA ARG A 72 -16.08 -2.86 2.83
C ARG A 72 -16.53 -3.96 3.80
N GLY A 73 -15.62 -4.85 4.21
CA GLY A 73 -15.91 -5.91 5.18
C GLY A 73 -16.31 -5.35 6.54
N GLN A 74 -15.53 -4.41 7.07
CA GLN A 74 -15.82 -3.72 8.33
C GLN A 74 -17.16 -2.95 8.30
N SER A 75 -17.55 -2.42 7.14
CA SER A 75 -18.86 -1.77 6.97
C SER A 75 -20.04 -2.72 7.13
N LEU A 76 -19.90 -3.99 6.74
CA LEU A 76 -20.94 -5.01 6.94
C LEU A 76 -20.99 -5.48 8.40
N ASP A 77 -19.84 -5.65 9.03
CA ASP A 77 -19.74 -6.03 10.46
C ASP A 77 -20.37 -4.96 11.37
N ASN A 78 -20.17 -3.68 11.07
CA ASN A 78 -20.76 -2.56 11.82
C ASN A 78 -22.28 -2.41 11.61
N ARG A 79 -22.84 -2.99 10.55
CA ARG A 79 -24.29 -2.97 10.27
C ARG A 79 -25.06 -4.11 10.95
N LEU A 80 -24.36 -5.17 11.36
CA LEU A 80 -24.91 -6.30 12.12
C LEU A 80 -24.77 -6.11 13.64
N ALA A 81 -24.06 -5.07 14.09
CA ALA A 81 -24.10 -4.60 15.47
C ALA A 81 -25.50 -4.01 15.75
N VAL A 82 -26.43 -4.87 16.14
CA VAL A 82 -27.75 -4.50 16.66
C VAL A 82 -27.53 -3.49 17.80
N PRO A 83 -28.05 -2.25 17.73
CA PRO A 83 -28.11 -1.41 18.90
C PRO A 83 -29.09 -2.07 19.87
N GLN A 84 -28.57 -2.64 20.96
CA GLN A 84 -29.38 -3.23 22.01
C GLN A 84 -30.33 -2.15 22.54
N ALA A 85 -31.59 -2.24 22.14
CA ALA A 85 -32.64 -1.34 22.56
C ALA A 85 -32.78 -1.41 24.09
N ASN A 86 -32.52 -0.27 24.74
CA ASN A 86 -32.82 -0.03 26.14
C ASN A 86 -34.29 -0.42 26.41
N SER A 87 -34.48 -1.52 27.13
CA SER A 87 -35.77 -2.03 27.52
C SER A 87 -35.84 -2.14 29.05
N ALA A 88 -36.73 -1.31 29.61
CA ALA A 88 -37.43 -1.48 30.91
C ALA A 88 -36.59 -1.45 32.21
N GLN A 89 -37.03 -0.94 33.37
CA GLN A 89 -38.24 -0.23 33.82
C GLN A 89 -38.08 0.13 35.32
N GLU A 90 -38.56 1.33 35.70
CA GLU A 90 -39.09 1.80 37.01
C GLU A 90 -38.44 1.40 38.36
N ARG A 91 -38.14 2.40 39.22
CA ARG A 91 -38.94 2.74 40.44
C ARG A 91 -38.29 3.83 41.32
N SER A 92 -39.01 4.95 41.46
CA SER A 92 -39.19 5.83 42.64
C SER A 92 -38.09 6.00 43.71
N GLY A 93 -37.68 7.27 43.96
CA GLY A 93 -37.27 7.77 45.30
C GLY A 93 -36.13 8.80 45.31
N PRO A 94 -36.24 9.97 45.98
CA PRO A 94 -35.27 11.06 45.89
C PRO A 94 -34.22 11.02 47.01
N ILE A 95 -32.99 11.49 46.75
CA ILE A 95 -32.06 11.91 47.81
C ILE A 95 -31.61 13.36 47.56
N PRO A 96 -31.90 14.30 48.47
CA PRO A 96 -31.57 15.71 48.33
C PRO A 96 -30.19 16.03 48.92
N GLY A 97 -29.47 16.92 48.24
CA GLY A 97 -28.45 17.77 48.85
C GLY A 97 -27.03 17.22 48.88
N SER A 98 -26.15 17.82 48.07
CA SER A 98 -25.05 18.64 48.58
C SER A 98 -24.29 19.27 47.42
N SER A 99 -24.33 20.60 47.39
CA SER A 99 -23.59 21.51 46.51
C SER A 99 -22.05 21.33 46.57
N PRO A 100 -21.31 21.92 45.61
CA PRO A 100 -19.88 21.70 45.42
C PRO A 100 -19.03 22.62 46.30
N GLU A 101 -18.01 22.10 46.99
CA GLU A 101 -16.96 22.95 47.58
C GLU A 101 -15.56 22.34 47.55
N LYS A 102 -14.60 23.27 47.51
CA LYS A 102 -13.19 23.17 47.15
C LYS A 102 -12.31 22.57 48.27
N SER A 103 -11.20 21.98 47.83
CA SER A 103 -9.88 21.65 48.43
C SER A 103 -9.58 21.90 49.93
N PRO A 104 -8.64 21.14 50.54
CA PRO A 104 -7.25 21.63 50.51
C PRO A 104 -6.16 20.56 50.30
N ILE A 105 -5.04 21.06 49.78
CA ILE A 105 -3.72 20.44 49.67
C ILE A 105 -3.21 20.06 51.07
N ILE A 106 -2.73 18.82 51.25
CA ILE A 106 -1.87 18.47 52.39
C ILE A 106 -0.64 17.71 51.90
N SER A 107 0.50 18.22 52.36
CA SER A 107 1.89 17.88 52.09
C SER A 107 2.43 16.85 53.08
N MET A 108 3.58 16.27 52.71
CA MET A 108 4.62 15.61 53.52
C MET A 108 4.63 14.07 53.65
N GLY A 109 5.80 13.51 53.35
CA GLY A 109 6.24 12.19 53.79
C GLY A 109 7.49 11.70 53.07
N ASN A 110 8.68 12.02 53.60
CA ASN A 110 10.01 11.62 53.11
C ASN A 110 10.15 10.10 52.88
N VAL A 111 10.84 9.73 51.79
CA VAL A 111 11.42 8.40 51.57
C VAL A 111 12.83 8.39 52.19
N SER A 112 13.10 7.35 52.99
CA SER A 112 14.41 7.07 53.63
C SER A 112 15.42 6.50 52.64
#